data_AF-A0A6H9UN64-F1
#
_entry.id   AF-A0A6H9UN64-F1
#
_cell.length_a   1.000
_cell.length_b   1.000
_cell.length_c   1.000
_cell.angle_alpha   90.00
_cell.angle_beta   90.00
_cell.angle_gamma   90.00
#
_symmetry.space_group_name_H-M   'P 1'
#
loop_
_entity.id
_entity.type
_entity.pdbx_description
1 polymer ?
#
loop_
_entity_poly.entity_id
_entity_poly.type
_entity_poly.pdbx_seq_one_letter_code
_entity_poly.pdbx_strand_id
1 'polypeptide(L)'
;MEPVSAMADSRAATNALLAELREDRLAPEAVVRFVGQAAHRSLLQAARRPRALAELTALHAVLYTLAVGRRPGPGWVAASWVLAASHLGLLEHRTRLAPADILTLLRANLPALPGGTGRASGVLAVGLDLADGRLARHQGTTSPFGDYADTFADAAFWTWLTLRHEPNPAVRAAAIAAWALPVVTVTGLALRRGTMPERPRPVLLRPAAALQAVVALRHLVRR
;
A
#
# COMPACT_ATOMS: atom_id res chain seq x y z
N MET A 1 -8.49 14.39 26.92
CA MET A 1 -7.74 13.65 25.89
C MET A 1 -7.63 14.52 24.66
N GLU A 2 -6.46 14.60 24.04
CA GLU A 2 -6.32 15.22 22.73
C GLU A 2 -7.21 14.48 21.72
N PRO A 3 -8.00 15.17 20.87
CA PRO A 3 -8.86 14.48 19.92
C PRO A 3 -7.99 13.66 18.96
N VAL A 4 -8.42 12.44 18.63
CA VAL A 4 -7.68 11.52 17.74
C VAL A 4 -7.30 12.18 16.41
N SER A 5 -8.10 13.14 15.93
CA SER A 5 -7.81 13.93 14.73
C SER A 5 -6.61 14.88 14.86
N ALA A 6 -6.28 15.35 16.08
CA ALA A 6 -5.19 16.28 16.33
C ALA A 6 -3.83 15.60 16.48
N MET A 7 -3.80 14.37 17.04
CA MET A 7 -2.56 13.66 17.40
C MET A 7 -1.54 13.64 16.26
N ALA A 8 -0.29 14.01 16.52
CA ALA A 8 0.77 14.04 15.51
C ALA A 8 1.25 12.62 15.12
N ASP A 9 1.36 11.72 16.10
CA ASP A 9 1.78 10.34 15.88
C ASP A 9 0.64 9.49 15.30
N SER A 10 0.91 8.87 14.15
CA SER A 10 -0.03 7.98 13.47
C SER A 10 -0.28 6.70 14.27
N ARG A 11 0.74 6.15 14.95
CA ARG A 11 0.60 4.92 15.72
C ARG A 11 -0.23 5.12 16.97
N ALA A 12 0.03 6.19 17.73
CA ALA A 12 -0.77 6.53 18.89
C ALA A 12 -2.25 6.75 18.54
N ALA A 13 -2.53 7.46 17.43
CA ALA A 13 -3.90 7.66 16.95
C ALA A 13 -4.58 6.33 16.54
N THR A 14 -3.88 5.45 15.83
CA THR A 14 -4.44 4.13 15.48
C THR A 14 -4.72 3.29 16.73
N ASN A 15 -3.84 3.33 17.73
CA ASN A 15 -4.07 2.62 19.00
C ASN A 15 -5.29 3.16 19.74
N ALA A 16 -5.49 4.48 19.77
CA ALA A 16 -6.68 5.09 20.38
C ALA A 16 -7.97 4.61 19.69
N LEU A 17 -8.00 4.63 18.35
CA LEU A 17 -9.15 4.14 17.57
C LEU A 17 -9.45 2.66 17.80
N LEU A 18 -8.41 1.82 17.87
CA LEU A 18 -8.57 0.39 18.11
C LEU A 18 -9.00 0.10 19.55
N ALA A 19 -8.57 0.90 20.52
CA ALA A 19 -8.98 0.77 21.91
C ALA A 19 -10.48 1.07 22.06
N GLU A 20 -10.94 2.20 21.51
CA GLU A 20 -12.38 2.56 21.48
C GLU A 20 -13.21 1.44 20.81
N LEU A 21 -12.79 0.99 19.62
CA LEU A 21 -13.50 -0.06 18.88
C LEU A 21 -13.57 -1.40 19.66
N ARG A 22 -12.53 -1.74 20.43
CA ARG A 22 -12.49 -2.93 21.27
C ARG A 22 -13.40 -2.79 22.49
N GLU A 23 -13.43 -1.62 23.12
CA GLU A 23 -14.31 -1.34 24.27
C GLU A 23 -15.79 -1.51 23.90
N ASP A 24 -16.16 -1.06 22.70
CA ASP A 24 -17.51 -1.22 22.14
C ASP A 24 -17.77 -2.62 21.54
N ARG A 25 -16.85 -3.57 21.72
CA ARG A 25 -16.96 -4.97 21.27
C ARG A 25 -17.30 -5.13 19.79
N LEU A 26 -16.76 -4.26 18.93
CA LEU A 26 -17.01 -4.29 17.48
C LEU A 26 -18.49 -4.12 17.10
N ALA A 27 -19.29 -3.43 17.91
CA ALA A 27 -20.67 -3.08 17.55
C ALA A 27 -20.71 -2.36 16.19
N PRO A 28 -21.73 -2.59 15.33
CA PRO A 28 -21.79 -1.99 13.99
C PRO A 28 -21.64 -0.46 14.00
N GLU A 29 -22.26 0.21 14.96
CA GLU A 29 -22.16 1.66 15.16
C GLU A 29 -20.74 2.10 15.50
N ALA A 30 -20.03 1.32 16.32
CA ALA A 30 -18.63 1.59 16.67
C ALA A 30 -17.70 1.39 15.46
N VAL A 31 -17.99 0.43 14.58
CA VAL A 31 -17.27 0.25 13.31
C VAL A 31 -17.48 1.46 12.40
N VAL A 32 -18.72 1.95 12.26
CA VAL A 32 -19.02 3.15 11.46
C VAL A 32 -18.29 4.37 12.04
N ARG A 33 -18.32 4.55 13.37
CA ARG A 33 -17.60 5.62 14.06
C ARG A 33 -16.08 5.53 13.83
N PHE A 34 -15.51 4.34 13.98
CA PHE A 34 -14.09 4.08 13.72
C PHE A 34 -13.70 4.48 12.29
N VAL A 35 -14.48 4.04 11.29
CA VAL A 35 -14.23 4.38 9.88
C VAL A 35 -14.35 5.89 9.65
N GLY A 36 -15.38 6.53 10.21
CA GLY A 36 -15.58 7.97 10.11
C GLY A 36 -14.44 8.78 10.73
N GLN A 37 -14.00 8.42 11.93
CA GLN A 37 -12.88 9.08 12.62
C GLN A 37 -11.56 8.86 11.87
N ALA A 38 -11.30 7.65 11.37
CA ALA A 38 -10.11 7.33 10.58
C ALA A 38 -10.08 8.10 9.27
N ALA A 39 -11.21 8.17 8.54
CA ALA A 39 -11.33 8.92 7.30
C ALA A 39 -11.17 10.43 7.54
N HIS A 40 -11.84 10.98 8.55
CA HIS A 40 -11.72 12.38 8.92
C HIS A 40 -10.28 12.76 9.28
N ARG A 41 -9.60 11.93 10.08
CA ARG A 41 -8.17 12.12 10.39
C ARG A 41 -7.32 12.08 9.13
N SER A 42 -7.55 11.12 8.23
CA SER A 42 -6.80 10.99 6.98
C SER A 42 -6.92 12.25 6.13
N LEU A 43 -8.13 12.80 5.99
CA LEU A 43 -8.38 14.06 5.28
C LEU A 43 -7.64 15.25 5.93
N LEU A 44 -7.70 15.38 7.25
CA LEU A 44 -7.00 16.44 7.96
C LEU A 44 -5.47 16.32 7.82
N GLN A 45 -4.93 15.10 7.89
CA GLN A 45 -3.50 14.87 7.75
C GLN A 45 -3.00 15.11 6.32
N ALA A 46 -3.83 14.83 5.31
CA ALA A 46 -3.56 15.20 3.93
C ALA A 46 -3.58 16.73 3.74
N ALA A 47 -4.59 17.42 4.30
CA ALA A 47 -4.72 18.88 4.22
C ALA A 47 -3.56 19.62 4.92
N ARG A 48 -3.01 19.05 6.00
CA ARG A 48 -1.81 19.56 6.70
C ARG A 48 -0.53 19.41 5.88
N ARG A 49 -0.54 18.67 4.78
CA ARG A 49 0.62 18.42 3.90
C ARG A 49 0.30 18.83 2.45
N PRO A 50 0.01 20.12 2.20
CA PRO A 50 -0.47 20.58 0.89
C PRO A 50 0.55 20.29 -0.22
N ARG A 51 1.85 20.39 0.08
CA ARG A 51 2.91 20.11 -0.89
C ARG A 51 2.96 18.63 -1.28
N ALA A 52 2.99 17.69 -0.32
CA ALA A 52 2.97 16.27 -0.63
C ALA A 52 1.67 15.86 -1.35
N LEU A 53 0.52 16.43 -0.96
CA LEU A 53 -0.74 16.19 -1.66
C LEU A 53 -0.73 16.70 -3.10
N ALA A 54 -0.13 17.87 -3.35
CA ALA A 54 0.04 18.41 -4.70
C ALA A 54 0.99 17.54 -5.53
N GLU A 55 2.14 17.14 -4.99
CA GLU A 55 3.10 16.23 -5.65
C GLU A 55 2.45 14.88 -5.98
N LEU A 56 1.70 14.30 -5.04
CA LEU A 56 0.95 13.06 -5.22
C LEU A 56 -0.11 13.18 -6.32
N THR A 57 -0.85 14.28 -6.33
CA THR A 57 -1.93 14.53 -7.28
C THR A 57 -1.37 14.79 -8.68
N ALA A 58 -0.29 15.56 -8.79
CA ALA A 58 0.39 15.77 -10.07
C ALA A 58 0.92 14.46 -10.65
N LEU A 59 1.56 13.62 -9.83
CA LEU A 59 2.00 12.29 -10.24
C LEU A 59 0.82 11.45 -10.75
N HIS A 60 -0.25 11.33 -9.97
CA HIS A 60 -1.41 10.52 -10.38
C HIS A 60 -2.17 11.10 -11.57
N ALA A 61 -2.18 12.42 -11.77
CA ALA A 61 -2.75 13.02 -12.97
C ALA A 61 -1.99 12.56 -14.23
N VAL A 62 -0.65 12.57 -14.19
CA VAL A 62 0.18 12.03 -15.27
C VAL A 62 -0.07 10.53 -15.48
N LEU A 63 -0.14 9.75 -14.40
CA LEU A 63 -0.42 8.32 -14.52
C LEU A 63 -1.83 8.05 -15.06
N TYR A 64 -2.80 8.87 -14.70
CA TYR A 64 -4.18 8.76 -15.15
C TYR A 64 -4.27 8.99 -16.65
N THR A 65 -3.60 10.03 -17.18
CA THR A 65 -3.55 10.28 -18.63
C THR A 65 -2.86 9.14 -19.37
N LEU A 66 -1.76 8.61 -18.82
CA LEU A 66 -1.07 7.44 -19.35
C LEU A 66 -1.91 6.15 -19.24
N ALA A 67 -2.93 6.08 -18.40
CA ALA A 67 -3.80 4.93 -18.26
C ALA A 67 -5.03 4.96 -19.18
N VAL A 68 -5.33 6.10 -19.84
CA VAL A 68 -6.49 6.24 -20.73
C VAL A 68 -6.43 5.21 -21.86
N GLY A 69 -7.56 4.54 -22.10
CA GLY A 69 -7.68 3.49 -23.14
C GLY A 69 -7.05 2.15 -22.77
N ARG A 70 -6.51 1.99 -21.55
CA ARG A 70 -5.86 0.76 -21.07
C ARG A 70 -6.73 0.03 -20.03
N ARG A 71 -6.39 -1.23 -19.76
CA ARG A 71 -6.96 -2.02 -18.64
C ARG A 71 -5.81 -2.51 -17.75
N PRO A 72 -5.90 -2.38 -16.41
CA PRO A 72 -7.05 -1.95 -15.60
C PRO A 72 -7.36 -0.44 -15.64
N GLY A 73 -6.52 0.38 -16.30
CA GLY A 73 -6.90 1.71 -16.77
C GLY A 73 -7.01 2.79 -15.70
N PRO A 74 -7.74 3.89 -15.97
CA PRO A 74 -7.74 5.07 -15.09
C PRO A 74 -8.37 4.84 -13.71
N GLY A 75 -9.32 3.90 -13.60
CA GLY A 75 -9.92 3.53 -12.31
C GLY A 75 -8.90 2.93 -11.33
N TRP A 76 -7.91 2.19 -11.83
CA TRP A 76 -6.78 1.69 -11.02
C TRP A 76 -5.97 2.84 -10.43
N VAL A 77 -5.65 3.83 -11.27
CA VAL A 77 -4.87 5.01 -10.86
C VAL A 77 -5.65 5.85 -9.84
N ALA A 78 -6.95 6.03 -10.04
CA ALA A 78 -7.81 6.72 -9.06
C ALA A 78 -7.84 5.99 -7.71
N ALA A 79 -7.96 4.67 -7.70
CA ALA A 79 -7.92 3.88 -6.47
C ALA A 79 -6.55 3.98 -5.76
N SER A 80 -5.46 3.90 -6.52
CA SER A 80 -4.10 4.13 -6.01
C SER A 80 -3.96 5.53 -5.39
N TRP A 81 -4.50 6.57 -6.04
CA TRP A 81 -4.47 7.93 -5.52
C TRP A 81 -5.22 8.05 -4.19
N VAL A 82 -6.43 7.49 -4.09
CA VAL A 82 -7.22 7.51 -2.84
C VAL A 82 -6.46 6.82 -1.70
N LEU A 83 -5.86 5.66 -1.97
CA LEU A 83 -5.06 4.93 -1.00
C LEU A 83 -3.84 5.75 -0.55
N ALA A 84 -3.08 6.32 -1.48
CA ALA A 84 -1.91 7.13 -1.14
C ALA A 84 -2.30 8.42 -0.39
N ALA A 85 -3.35 9.11 -0.82
CA ALA A 85 -3.81 10.36 -0.23
C ALA A 85 -4.29 10.16 1.21
N SER A 86 -5.04 9.07 1.46
CA SER A 86 -5.50 8.72 2.82
C SER A 86 -4.36 8.35 3.77
N HIS A 87 -3.18 7.98 3.25
CA HIS A 87 -2.02 7.59 4.05
C HIS A 87 -0.97 8.69 4.20
N LEU A 88 -1.17 9.90 3.67
CA LEU A 88 -0.18 10.99 3.77
C LEU A 88 0.19 11.37 5.22
N GLY A 89 -0.64 11.04 6.21
CA GLY A 89 -0.29 11.18 7.63
C GLY A 89 0.95 10.38 8.05
N LEU A 90 1.26 9.29 7.35
CA LEU A 90 2.42 8.44 7.58
C LEU A 90 3.74 9.05 7.06
N LEU A 91 3.70 10.19 6.40
CA LEU A 91 4.90 10.97 6.11
C LEU A 91 5.48 11.60 7.38
N GLU A 92 4.73 11.59 8.48
CA GLU A 92 5.13 12.13 9.78
C GLU A 92 5.63 13.57 9.65
N HIS A 93 6.92 13.81 9.87
CA HIS A 93 7.52 15.14 9.79
C HIS A 93 7.80 15.62 8.35
N ARG A 94 7.70 14.73 7.35
CA ARG A 94 7.98 15.10 5.95
C ARG A 94 6.78 15.81 5.32
N THR A 95 7.07 16.88 4.59
CA THR A 95 6.07 17.70 3.87
C THR A 95 6.03 17.43 2.36
N ARG A 96 6.93 16.58 1.86
CA ARG A 96 7.10 16.22 0.45
C ARG A 96 7.33 14.73 0.29
N LEU A 97 7.06 14.20 -0.90
CA LEU A 97 7.41 12.83 -1.27
C LEU A 97 8.92 12.73 -1.51
N ALA A 98 9.53 11.62 -1.08
CA ALA A 98 10.89 11.29 -1.50
C ALA A 98 10.88 10.62 -2.88
N PRO A 99 12.01 10.64 -3.60
CA PRO A 99 12.19 9.88 -4.83
C PRO A 99 11.84 8.39 -4.69
N ALA A 100 12.14 7.77 -3.54
CA ALA A 100 11.76 6.39 -3.27
C ALA A 100 10.22 6.21 -3.24
N ASP A 101 9.49 7.11 -2.58
CA ASP A 101 8.02 7.07 -2.53
C ASP A 101 7.42 7.16 -3.95
N ILE A 102 8.02 7.96 -4.84
CA ILE A 102 7.60 8.08 -6.24
C ILE A 102 7.80 6.77 -6.98
N LEU A 103 8.96 6.11 -6.83
CA LEU A 103 9.23 4.81 -7.46
C LEU A 103 8.23 3.74 -7.00
N THR A 104 7.93 3.69 -5.70
CA THR A 104 6.93 2.78 -5.15
C THR A 104 5.53 3.06 -5.75
N LEU A 105 5.13 4.33 -5.88
CA LEU A 105 3.84 4.70 -6.49
C LEU A 105 3.78 4.40 -7.99
N LEU A 106 4.90 4.56 -8.72
CA LEU A 106 5.01 4.13 -10.11
C LEU A 106 4.84 2.62 -10.24
N ARG A 107 5.48 1.85 -9.35
CA ARG A 107 5.36 0.39 -9.30
C ARG A 107 3.92 -0.06 -9.01
N ALA A 108 3.25 0.57 -8.04
CA ALA A 108 1.85 0.31 -7.72
C ALA A 108 0.91 0.54 -8.94
N ASN A 109 1.24 1.51 -9.79
CA ASN A 109 0.45 1.86 -10.98
C ASN A 109 0.92 1.16 -12.25
N LEU A 110 2.02 0.41 -12.21
CA LEU A 110 2.58 -0.30 -13.34
C LEU A 110 1.53 -1.09 -14.14
N PRO A 111 0.55 -1.81 -13.53
CA PRO A 111 -0.50 -2.52 -14.26
C PRO A 111 -1.29 -1.64 -15.25
N ALA A 112 -1.51 -0.37 -14.91
CA ALA A 112 -2.26 0.58 -15.72
C ALA A 112 -1.40 1.29 -16.79
N LEU A 113 -0.08 1.12 -16.75
CA LEU A 113 0.88 1.81 -17.60
C LEU A 113 1.31 0.96 -18.82
N PRO A 114 1.86 1.58 -19.88
CA PRO A 114 2.29 0.87 -21.09
C PRO A 114 3.27 -0.29 -20.85
N GLY A 115 4.13 -0.18 -19.84
CA GLY A 115 5.12 -1.22 -19.50
C GLY A 115 4.58 -2.38 -18.66
N GLY A 116 3.37 -2.26 -18.09
CA GLY A 116 2.83 -3.26 -17.16
C GLY A 116 2.25 -4.51 -17.82
N THR A 117 1.84 -4.42 -19.09
CA THR A 117 1.23 -5.54 -19.82
C THR A 117 2.26 -6.42 -20.54
N GLY A 118 3.52 -6.00 -20.58
CA GLY A 118 4.59 -6.78 -21.20
C GLY A 118 5.01 -8.02 -20.39
N ARG A 119 5.68 -8.97 -21.05
CA ARG A 119 6.27 -10.15 -20.39
C ARG A 119 7.34 -9.81 -19.35
N ALA A 120 7.97 -8.66 -19.51
CA ALA A 120 8.97 -8.14 -18.58
C ALA A 120 8.36 -7.40 -17.37
N SER A 121 7.03 -7.28 -17.25
CA SER A 121 6.41 -6.47 -16.19
C SER A 121 6.78 -6.94 -14.78
N GLY A 122 6.86 -8.25 -14.53
CA GLY A 122 7.34 -8.81 -13.27
C GLY A 122 8.80 -8.44 -12.97
N VAL A 123 9.67 -8.45 -13.99
CA VAL A 123 11.07 -8.03 -13.85
C VAL A 123 11.18 -6.54 -13.58
N LEU A 124 10.39 -5.72 -14.28
CA LEU A 124 10.32 -4.27 -14.06
C LEU A 124 9.84 -3.94 -12.64
N ALA A 125 8.83 -4.65 -12.13
CA ALA A 125 8.34 -4.46 -10.77
C ALA A 125 9.44 -4.78 -9.73
N VAL A 126 10.14 -5.90 -9.86
CA VAL A 126 11.29 -6.23 -8.99
C VAL A 126 12.40 -5.19 -9.12
N GLY A 127 12.67 -4.70 -10.32
CA GLY A 127 13.66 -3.63 -10.53
C GLY A 127 13.30 -2.34 -9.79
N LEU A 128 12.04 -1.93 -9.83
CA LEU A 128 11.53 -0.75 -9.12
C LEU A 128 11.60 -0.92 -7.59
N ASP A 129 11.25 -2.11 -7.08
CA ASP A 129 11.34 -2.49 -5.66
C ASP A 129 12.77 -2.46 -5.11
N LEU A 130 13.73 -2.94 -5.90
CA LEU A 130 15.13 -2.87 -5.49
C LEU A 130 15.65 -1.43 -5.55
N ALA A 131 15.19 -0.65 -6.53
CA ALA A 131 15.61 0.74 -6.70
C ALA A 131 15.07 1.64 -5.58
N ASP A 132 13.79 1.54 -5.22
CA ASP A 132 13.20 2.36 -4.17
C ASP A 132 13.82 2.07 -2.80
N GLY A 133 14.03 0.80 -2.44
CA GLY A 133 14.63 0.41 -1.18
C GLY A 133 16.10 0.82 -1.08
N ARG A 134 16.85 0.72 -2.19
CA ARG A 134 18.24 1.24 -2.23
C ARG A 134 18.27 2.75 -2.10
N LEU A 135 17.39 3.45 -2.80
CA LEU A 135 17.33 4.91 -2.79
C LEU A 135 16.92 5.44 -1.42
N ALA A 136 15.93 4.81 -0.77
CA ALA A 136 15.49 5.16 0.57
C ALA A 136 16.60 4.99 1.61
N ARG A 137 17.35 3.88 1.55
CA ARG A 137 18.49 3.64 2.46
C ARG A 137 19.65 4.59 2.19
N HIS A 138 19.99 4.81 0.93
CA HIS A 138 21.09 5.70 0.55
C HIS A 138 20.82 7.15 0.93
N GLN A 139 19.58 7.63 0.78
CA GLN A 139 19.20 9.01 1.08
C GLN A 139 18.70 9.21 2.52
N GLY A 140 18.58 8.15 3.32
CA GLY A 140 18.01 8.23 4.66
C GLY A 140 16.55 8.68 4.69
N THR A 141 15.77 8.37 3.64
CA THR A 141 14.36 8.81 3.49
C THR A 141 13.35 7.73 3.82
N THR A 142 13.74 6.71 4.58
CA THR A 142 12.83 5.66 5.07
C THR A 142 11.73 6.29 5.93
N SER A 143 10.48 5.89 5.72
CA SER A 143 9.34 6.40 6.49
C SER A 143 8.24 5.36 6.58
N PRO A 144 7.32 5.48 7.57
CA PRO A 144 6.14 4.63 7.62
C PRO A 144 5.30 4.71 6.34
N PHE A 145 5.19 5.88 5.69
CA PHE A 145 4.48 6.01 4.42
C PHE A 145 5.06 5.08 3.36
N GLY A 146 6.38 5.14 3.17
CA GLY A 146 7.11 4.30 2.23
C GLY A 146 6.92 2.82 2.53
N ASP A 147 7.06 2.41 3.80
CA ASP A 147 6.92 1.00 4.22
C ASP A 147 5.52 0.42 3.90
N TYR A 148 4.45 1.19 4.17
CA TYR A 148 3.08 0.76 3.87
C TYR A 148 2.77 0.83 2.38
N ALA A 149 3.21 1.89 1.69
CA ALA A 149 3.04 2.05 0.25
C ALA A 149 3.73 0.90 -0.50
N ASP A 150 4.90 0.48 -0.04
CA ASP A 150 5.66 -0.64 -0.60
C ASP A 150 4.89 -1.96 -0.49
N THR A 151 4.39 -2.26 0.71
CA THR A 151 3.55 -3.44 0.96
C THR A 151 2.29 -3.44 0.09
N PHE A 152 1.63 -2.29 -0.06
CA PHE A 152 0.43 -2.17 -0.91
C PHE A 152 0.74 -2.26 -2.40
N ALA A 153 1.84 -1.65 -2.86
CA ALA A 153 2.29 -1.73 -4.24
C ALA A 153 2.55 -3.18 -4.63
N ASP A 154 3.23 -3.92 -3.76
CA ASP A 154 3.47 -5.35 -3.91
C ASP A 154 2.18 -6.16 -3.96
N ALA A 155 1.33 -6.02 -2.95
CA ALA A 155 0.08 -6.77 -2.89
C ALA A 155 -0.80 -6.49 -4.12
N ALA A 156 -0.91 -5.24 -4.55
CA ALA A 156 -1.70 -4.86 -5.72
C ALA A 156 -1.11 -5.42 -7.02
N PHE A 157 0.18 -5.19 -7.26
CA PHE A 157 0.85 -5.63 -8.50
C PHE A 157 0.87 -7.14 -8.63
N TRP A 158 1.32 -7.87 -7.60
CA TRP A 158 1.47 -9.32 -7.68
C TRP A 158 0.13 -10.04 -7.69
N THR A 159 -0.88 -9.52 -6.99
CA THR A 159 -2.25 -10.06 -7.08
C THR A 159 -2.80 -9.87 -8.49
N TRP A 160 -2.66 -8.68 -9.07
CA TRP A 160 -3.06 -8.41 -10.45
C TRP A 160 -2.34 -9.33 -11.45
N LEU A 161 -1.01 -9.39 -11.38
CA LEU A 161 -0.20 -10.17 -12.31
C LEU A 161 -0.58 -11.65 -12.24
N THR A 162 -0.72 -12.18 -11.03
CA THR A 162 -1.07 -13.59 -10.79
C THR A 162 -2.49 -13.90 -11.27
N LEU A 163 -3.47 -13.06 -10.93
CA LEU A 163 -4.86 -13.25 -11.37
C LEU A 163 -4.99 -13.20 -12.90
N ARG A 164 -4.18 -12.37 -13.56
CA ARG A 164 -4.26 -12.14 -15.00
C ARG A 164 -3.50 -13.18 -15.82
N HIS A 165 -2.35 -13.66 -15.34
CA HIS A 165 -1.41 -14.43 -16.16
C HIS A 165 -1.10 -15.83 -15.63
N GLU A 166 -1.48 -16.20 -14.39
CA GLU A 166 -1.23 -17.56 -13.89
C GLU A 166 -2.43 -18.49 -14.17
N PRO A 167 -2.30 -19.48 -15.05
CA PRO A 167 -3.36 -20.46 -15.31
C PRO A 167 -3.58 -21.45 -14.16
N ASN A 168 -2.56 -21.73 -13.33
CA ASN A 168 -2.70 -22.73 -12.27
C ASN A 168 -3.49 -22.15 -11.07
N PRO A 169 -4.68 -22.70 -10.75
CA PRO A 169 -5.50 -22.20 -9.66
C PRO A 169 -4.85 -22.36 -8.28
N ALA A 170 -4.03 -23.39 -8.08
CA ALA A 170 -3.30 -23.58 -6.83
C ALA A 170 -2.22 -22.51 -6.63
N VAL A 171 -1.47 -22.15 -7.68
CA VAL A 171 -0.48 -21.06 -7.62
C VAL A 171 -1.18 -19.71 -7.41
N ARG A 172 -2.34 -19.50 -8.04
CA ARG A 172 -3.16 -18.29 -7.80
C ARG A 172 -3.64 -18.20 -6.35
N ALA A 173 -4.20 -19.28 -5.81
CA ALA A 173 -4.66 -19.32 -4.44
C ALA A 173 -3.51 -19.10 -3.45
N ALA A 174 -2.36 -19.73 -3.68
CA ALA A 174 -1.16 -19.53 -2.87
C ALA A 174 -0.68 -18.08 -2.90
N ALA A 175 -0.71 -17.41 -4.06
CA ALA A 175 -0.31 -16.02 -4.20
C ALA A 175 -1.23 -15.06 -3.48
N ILE A 176 -2.54 -15.23 -3.63
CA ILE A 176 -3.53 -14.43 -2.91
C ILE A 176 -3.39 -14.65 -1.40
N ALA A 177 -3.24 -15.91 -0.97
CA ALA A 177 -3.06 -16.23 0.43
C ALA A 177 -1.77 -15.63 1.01
N ALA A 178 -0.67 -15.62 0.26
CA ALA A 178 0.61 -15.05 0.71
C ALA A 178 0.50 -13.55 1.07
N TRP A 179 -0.36 -12.78 0.38
CA TRP A 179 -0.60 -11.37 0.66
C TRP A 179 -1.73 -11.13 1.66
N ALA A 180 -2.83 -11.89 1.55
CA ALA A 180 -4.00 -11.69 2.41
C ALA A 180 -3.76 -12.18 3.84
N LEU A 181 -3.05 -13.30 4.03
CA LEU A 181 -2.89 -13.93 5.34
C LEU A 181 -2.17 -13.03 6.35
N PRO A 182 -1.03 -12.36 6.03
CA PRO A 182 -0.40 -11.43 6.95
C PRO A 182 -1.31 -10.25 7.33
N VAL A 183 -2.03 -9.68 6.35
CA VAL A 183 -2.94 -8.54 6.56
C VAL A 183 -4.11 -8.92 7.46
N VAL A 184 -4.76 -10.05 7.19
CA VAL A 184 -5.85 -10.59 8.02
C VAL A 184 -5.35 -10.90 9.42
N THR A 185 -4.15 -11.48 9.56
CA THR A 185 -3.56 -11.82 10.85
C THR A 185 -3.27 -10.56 11.68
N VAL A 186 -2.62 -9.56 11.09
CA VAL A 186 -2.31 -8.30 11.77
C VAL A 186 -3.58 -7.55 12.14
N THR A 187 -4.54 -7.45 11.21
CA THR A 187 -5.84 -6.80 11.46
C THR A 187 -6.60 -7.52 12.58
N GLY A 188 -6.72 -8.85 12.52
CA GLY A 188 -7.40 -9.64 13.54
C GLY A 188 -6.75 -9.51 14.92
N LEU A 189 -5.42 -9.54 14.98
CA LEU A 189 -4.67 -9.30 16.22
C LEU A 189 -4.85 -7.87 16.73
N ALA A 190 -4.87 -6.88 15.84
CA ALA A 190 -5.05 -5.47 16.18
C ALA A 190 -6.44 -5.22 16.79
N LEU A 191 -7.50 -5.72 16.14
CA LEU A 191 -8.86 -5.65 16.64
C LEU A 191 -9.01 -6.38 17.98
N ARG A 192 -8.44 -7.59 18.10
CA ARG A 192 -8.49 -8.37 19.35
C ARG A 192 -7.76 -7.68 20.51
N ARG A 193 -6.61 -7.06 20.24
CA ARG A 193 -5.79 -6.39 21.26
C ARG A 193 -6.24 -4.95 21.53
N GLY A 194 -7.01 -4.34 20.64
CA GLY A 194 -7.31 -2.90 20.67
C GLY A 194 -6.08 -2.03 20.49
N THR A 195 -5.00 -2.57 19.93
CA THR A 195 -3.73 -1.88 19.71
C THR A 195 -3.00 -2.52 18.53
N MET A 196 -2.26 -1.71 17.77
CA MET A 196 -1.47 -2.22 16.65
C MET A 196 -0.34 -3.14 17.15
N PRO A 197 -0.27 -4.39 16.66
CA PRO A 197 0.86 -5.27 16.91
C PRO A 197 2.18 -4.62 16.51
N GLU A 198 3.28 -5.04 17.12
CA GLU A 198 4.60 -4.68 16.60
C GLU A 198 4.73 -5.12 15.14
N ARG A 199 5.52 -4.35 14.37
CA ARG A 199 5.71 -4.60 12.94
C ARG A 199 6.08 -6.07 12.73
N PRO A 200 5.40 -6.77 11.80
CA PRO A 200 5.71 -8.16 11.52
C PRO A 200 7.17 -8.29 11.11
N ARG A 201 7.86 -9.30 11.65
CA ARG A 201 9.27 -9.56 11.33
C ARG A 201 9.43 -9.91 9.84
N PRO A 202 10.55 -9.55 9.19
CA PRO A 202 10.79 -9.82 7.76
C PRO A 202 10.63 -11.29 7.35
N VAL A 203 10.76 -12.22 8.32
CA VAL A 203 10.59 -13.66 8.12
C VAL A 203 9.18 -14.02 7.60
N LEU A 204 8.15 -13.28 8.02
CA LEU A 204 6.77 -13.51 7.58
C LEU A 204 6.51 -13.07 6.13
N LEU A 205 7.39 -12.24 5.56
CA LEU A 205 7.32 -11.75 4.18
C LEU A 205 8.14 -12.62 3.20
N ARG A 206 9.00 -13.52 3.70
CA ARG A 206 9.80 -14.44 2.87
C ARG A 206 8.98 -15.35 1.95
N PRO A 207 7.83 -15.91 2.38
CA PRO A 207 6.98 -16.69 1.48
C PRO A 207 6.45 -15.87 0.30
N ALA A 208 6.09 -14.60 0.55
CA ALA A 208 5.64 -13.69 -0.50
C ALA A 208 6.76 -13.42 -1.50
N ALA A 209 7.96 -13.08 -1.03
CA ALA A 209 9.13 -12.84 -1.89
C ALA A 209 9.51 -14.05 -2.77
N ALA A 210 9.51 -15.26 -2.20
CA ALA A 210 9.78 -16.47 -2.96
C ALA A 210 8.72 -16.68 -4.06
N LEU A 211 7.46 -16.40 -3.75
CA LEU A 211 6.36 -16.56 -4.69
C LEU A 211 6.34 -15.48 -5.79
N GLN A 212 6.76 -14.25 -5.47
CA GLN A 212 7.01 -13.20 -6.47
C GLN A 212 8.01 -13.68 -7.52
N ALA A 213 9.13 -14.25 -7.10
CA ALA A 213 10.15 -14.77 -8.00
C ALA A 213 9.60 -15.88 -8.91
N VAL A 214 8.81 -16.81 -8.35
CA VAL A 214 8.17 -17.90 -9.11
C VAL A 214 7.18 -17.34 -10.15
N VAL A 215 6.30 -16.42 -9.74
CA VAL A 215 5.31 -15.81 -10.65
C VAL A 215 5.99 -14.99 -11.74
N ALA A 216 7.01 -14.19 -11.40
CA ALA A 216 7.77 -13.39 -12.35
C ALA A 216 8.46 -14.25 -13.41
N LEU A 217 9.14 -15.32 -12.99
CA LEU A 217 9.85 -16.22 -13.89
C LEU A 217 8.87 -16.95 -14.82
N ARG A 218 7.74 -17.40 -14.29
CA ARG A 218 6.70 -18.07 -15.09
C ARG A 218 6.08 -17.12 -16.11
N HIS A 219 5.81 -15.87 -15.73
CA HIS A 219 5.32 -14.85 -16.65
C HIS A 219 6.33 -14.53 -17.76
N LEU A 220 7.63 -14.49 -17.43
CA LEU A 220 8.69 -14.21 -18.39
C LEU A 220 8.91 -15.34 -19.41
N VAL A 221 8.87 -16.60 -18.95
CA VAL A 221 9.22 -17.77 -19.78
C VAL A 221 8.03 -18.30 -20.58
N ARG A 222 6.80 -17.97 -20.20
CA ARG A 222 5.59 -18.45 -20.89
C ARG A 222 5.32 -17.65 -22.18
N ARG A 223 5.09 -18.38 -23.27
CA ARG A 223 4.72 -17.84 -24.58
C ARG A 223 3.23 -17.58 -24.66
#